data_AF-A0A2S4S1Y0-F1
#
_entry.id   AF-A0A2S4S1Y0-F1
#
_cell.length_a   1.000
_cell.length_b   1.000
_cell.length_c   1.000
_cell.angle_alpha   90.00
_cell.angle_beta   90.00
_cell.angle_gamma   90.00
#
_symmetry.space_group_name_H-M   'P 1'
#
loop_
_entity.id
_entity.type
_entity.pdbx_description
1 polymer ?
#
loop_
_entity_poly.entity_id
_entity_poly.type
_entity_poly.pdbx_seq_one_letter_code
_entity_poly.pdbx_strand_id
1 'polypeptide(L)'
;MKMSYPLKTIQQSNFACPHSIIEKRNETGTPLKRCTSVHNSQENLSLRNNTEVKAANIIKNFFRKTIAAQSYSYMFSNGVYFKIADIDLEEPVADKAPLSTLEHLDKISRSYLTSIKEKTQNLTPNEKELLSKVVDAKWHFRHQSSSNLSDGHLNILSLKKTQSDGILTGKNTFPQDMEYLANHDFVFFAVEFSDDEAQLPLNTRFGALDFGANAYILDEQFPYGYLTLTDHFYNSIPCVSQYEHADFASRFSEVRNEVQRKIHGEKGTFDVPVYSAKNMKLALGLHLIDFLRQCSDVDFKNFALNENLDSKGLDRILNFVFQPEFHVPRMVSTAHFKEVELREMSMKDAIKAANIQALSRHIHKKDDANKAMRLAIECAMPEVTEYLFSKFEFSCEDMIKMTSDDKAYDIECRLTNYAADISILKNFLERGLVDPNKIFIKGRRGNTMLDNAMKIDNQEMIDVLLNFGAVSGKDLITNIL
;
A
#
# COMPACT_ATOMS: atom_id res chain seq x y z
N MET A 1 -47.34 13.61 -5.87
CA MET A 1 -47.58 14.27 -4.58
C MET A 1 -46.29 14.97 -4.19
N LYS A 2 -46.25 16.31 -4.31
CA LYS A 2 -45.07 17.14 -4.02
C LYS A 2 -44.97 17.31 -2.50
N MET A 3 -43.79 17.08 -1.92
CA MET A 3 -43.46 17.50 -0.57
C MET A 3 -42.21 18.38 -0.62
N SER A 4 -42.47 19.65 -0.36
CA SER A 4 -41.54 20.76 -0.19
C SER A 4 -41.04 20.81 1.27
N TYR A 5 -39.75 21.05 1.46
CA TYR A 5 -39.20 21.53 2.74
C TYR A 5 -38.48 22.87 2.54
N PRO A 6 -38.60 23.82 3.50
CA PRO A 6 -38.23 25.22 3.30
C PRO A 6 -36.78 25.54 3.66
N LEU A 7 -36.22 26.52 2.94
CA LEU A 7 -34.96 27.21 3.20
C LEU A 7 -35.03 28.02 4.51
N LYS A 8 -34.02 27.85 5.37
CA LYS A 8 -33.77 28.73 6.53
C LYS A 8 -32.75 29.80 6.14
N THR A 9 -33.23 31.04 6.11
CA THR A 9 -32.46 32.28 5.98
C THR A 9 -31.78 32.60 7.31
N ILE A 10 -30.46 32.87 7.30
CA ILE A 10 -29.75 33.46 8.44
C ILE A 10 -29.57 34.96 8.17
N GLN A 11 -29.92 35.75 9.18
CA GLN A 11 -29.94 37.21 9.19
C GLN A 11 -28.55 37.84 9.03
N GLN A 12 -28.52 38.92 8.25
CA GLN A 12 -27.48 39.95 8.23
C GLN A 12 -27.64 40.90 9.43
N SER A 13 -26.51 41.34 10.00
CA SER A 13 -26.41 42.63 10.67
C SER A 13 -25.01 43.26 10.48
N ASN A 14 -24.99 44.21 9.54
CA ASN A 14 -24.26 45.49 9.45
C ASN A 14 -22.86 45.72 10.06
N PHE A 15 -21.90 45.92 9.14
CA PHE A 15 -20.95 47.02 8.98
C PHE A 15 -20.48 47.85 10.20
N ALA A 16 -19.15 47.89 10.39
CA ALA A 16 -18.37 49.13 10.37
C ALA A 16 -16.87 48.83 10.14
N CYS A 17 -16.31 49.46 9.12
CA CYS A 17 -14.87 49.52 8.82
C CYS A 17 -14.35 50.91 9.21
N PRO A 18 -13.11 51.04 9.69
CA PRO A 18 -12.29 52.18 9.28
C PRO A 18 -10.98 51.76 8.62
N HIS A 19 -10.61 52.55 7.62
CA HIS A 19 -9.45 52.41 6.74
C HIS A 19 -8.08 52.62 7.42
N SER A 20 -7.13 51.83 6.90
CA SER A 20 -5.74 52.15 6.48
C SER A 20 -4.76 52.77 7.48
N ILE A 21 -3.71 52.01 7.81
CA ILE A 21 -2.32 52.46 7.67
C ILE A 21 -1.48 51.32 7.08
N ILE A 22 -0.74 51.65 6.03
CA ILE A 22 0.16 50.82 5.23
C ILE A 22 1.43 50.52 6.03
N GLU A 23 1.78 49.25 6.23
CA GLU A 23 3.17 48.85 6.45
C GLU A 23 3.48 47.55 5.67
N LYS A 24 4.58 47.61 4.93
CA LYS A 24 5.16 46.57 4.09
C LYS A 24 5.43 45.29 4.91
N ARG A 25 4.88 44.15 4.49
CA ARG A 25 5.36 42.83 4.90
C ARG A 25 6.07 42.13 3.75
N ASN A 26 7.39 42.19 3.80
CA ASN A 26 8.24 41.11 3.33
C ASN A 26 8.15 39.97 4.35
N GLU A 27 7.45 38.88 4.06
CA GLU A 27 7.56 37.62 4.81
C GLU A 27 7.45 36.48 3.79
N THR A 28 8.57 36.09 3.18
CA THR A 28 9.27 34.83 3.45
C THR A 28 8.33 33.62 3.38
N GLY A 29 8.39 32.90 2.26
CA GLY A 29 7.76 31.59 2.11
C GLY A 29 8.13 30.71 3.28
N THR A 30 7.11 30.23 3.99
CA THR A 30 7.25 29.22 5.03
C THR A 30 7.83 27.98 4.36
N PRO A 31 9.04 27.53 4.72
CA PRO A 31 9.49 26.23 4.25
C PRO A 31 8.57 25.21 4.91
N LEU A 32 7.85 24.42 4.10
CA LEU A 32 7.22 23.20 4.55
C LEU A 32 8.29 22.42 5.32
N LYS A 33 8.15 22.30 6.64
CA LYS A 33 8.95 21.36 7.42
C LYS A 33 8.52 19.96 6.98
N ARG A 34 9.22 19.43 5.97
CA ARG A 34 9.33 18.01 5.68
C ARG A 34 9.91 17.32 6.92
N CYS A 35 9.07 16.89 7.85
CA CYS A 35 9.45 15.81 8.75
C CYS A 35 9.45 14.51 7.92
N THR A 36 10.52 14.32 7.16
CA THR A 36 10.70 13.13 6.30
C THR A 36 11.44 12.00 7.03
N SER A 37 11.92 12.25 8.25
CA SER A 37 12.58 11.26 9.08
C SER A 37 12.42 11.61 10.55
N VAL A 38 12.11 10.61 11.38
CA VAL A 38 12.36 10.66 12.83
C VAL A 38 13.67 9.93 13.03
N HIS A 39 14.78 10.65 12.93
CA HIS A 39 16.06 10.08 13.28
C HIS A 39 16.09 9.85 14.79
N ASN A 40 16.14 8.59 15.21
CA ASN A 40 16.72 8.28 16.52
C ASN A 40 18.18 8.71 16.41
N SER A 41 18.59 9.72 17.17
CA SER A 41 20.00 10.05 17.27
C SER A 41 20.76 8.80 17.70
N GLN A 42 21.63 8.28 16.83
CA GLN A 42 22.73 7.42 17.27
C GLN A 42 23.68 8.29 18.09
N GLU A 43 23.35 8.49 19.36
CA GLU A 43 24.32 9.03 20.31
C GLU A 43 25.11 7.87 20.88
N ASN A 44 26.42 7.94 20.65
CA ASN A 44 27.49 7.19 21.30
C ASN A 44 27.06 6.56 22.64
N LEU A 45 26.98 5.23 22.64
CA LEU A 45 26.78 4.37 23.82
C LEU A 45 28.02 4.36 24.74
N SER A 46 28.63 5.52 24.99
CA SER A 46 29.53 5.71 26.12
C SER A 46 28.73 6.31 27.28
N LEU A 47 28.25 5.43 28.17
CA LEU A 47 27.93 5.74 29.57
C LEU A 47 26.96 6.91 29.82
N ARG A 48 25.79 6.96 29.17
CA ARG A 48 24.64 7.73 29.69
C ARG A 48 23.73 6.84 30.55
N ASN A 49 23.26 7.38 31.66
CA ASN A 49 22.62 6.67 32.78
C ASN A 49 21.55 5.65 32.34
N ASN A 50 21.66 4.43 32.86
CA ASN A 50 20.74 3.30 32.65
C ASN A 50 19.24 3.68 32.83
N THR A 51 18.95 4.67 33.68
CA THR A 51 17.60 5.18 33.96
C THR A 51 16.95 5.91 32.78
N GLU A 52 17.70 6.73 32.03
CA GLU A 52 17.15 7.51 30.90
C GLU A 52 16.77 6.59 29.74
N VAL A 53 17.65 5.64 29.40
CA VAL A 53 17.39 4.62 28.39
C VAL A 53 16.18 3.76 28.77
N LYS A 54 16.07 3.37 30.05
CA LYS A 54 14.88 2.66 30.57
C LYS A 54 13.60 3.49 30.43
N ALA A 55 13.62 4.77 30.82
CA ALA A 55 12.47 5.64 30.71
C ALA A 55 12.02 5.82 29.25
N ALA A 56 12.97 6.07 28.34
CA ALA A 56 12.70 6.18 26.91
C ALA A 56 12.06 4.90 26.35
N ASN A 57 12.55 3.72 26.74
CA ASN A 57 11.99 2.45 26.32
C ASN A 57 10.56 2.22 26.85
N ILE A 58 10.27 2.60 28.10
CA ILE A 58 8.93 2.52 28.68
C ILE A 58 7.95 3.41 27.88
N ILE A 59 8.34 4.65 27.62
CA ILE A 59 7.53 5.62 26.86
C ILE A 59 7.30 5.12 25.43
N LYS A 60 8.35 4.65 24.74
CA LYS A 60 8.27 4.08 23.39
C LYS A 60 7.32 2.88 23.33
N ASN A 61 7.40 1.97 24.30
CA ASN A 61 6.53 0.80 24.37
C ASN A 61 5.07 1.21 24.64
N PHE A 62 4.83 2.20 25.50
CA PHE A 62 3.50 2.73 25.73
C PHE A 62 2.90 3.32 24.44
N PHE A 63 3.65 4.16 23.71
CA PHE A 63 3.16 4.72 22.45
C PHE A 63 2.88 3.65 21.40
N ARG A 64 3.76 2.65 21.24
CA ARG A 64 3.52 1.51 20.34
C ARG A 64 2.22 0.79 20.68
N LYS A 65 1.98 0.55 21.96
CA LYS A 65 0.76 -0.09 22.46
C LYS A 65 -0.49 0.75 22.16
N THR A 66 -0.45 2.06 22.41
CA THR A 66 -1.57 2.97 22.13
C THR A 66 -1.87 3.09 20.64
N ILE A 67 -0.83 3.20 19.80
CA ILE A 67 -0.99 3.25 18.34
C ILE A 67 -1.63 1.95 17.85
N ALA A 68 -1.14 0.79 18.31
CA ALA A 68 -1.73 -0.49 17.96
C ALA A 68 -3.21 -0.54 18.36
N ALA A 69 -3.56 -0.13 19.59
CA ALA A 69 -4.95 -0.11 20.03
C ALA A 69 -5.85 0.75 19.14
N GLN A 70 -5.35 1.90 18.65
CA GLN A 70 -6.08 2.74 17.70
C GLN A 70 -6.30 2.05 16.35
N SER A 71 -5.25 1.44 15.78
CA SER A 71 -5.36 0.74 14.49
C SER A 71 -6.33 -0.43 14.57
N TYR A 72 -6.25 -1.24 15.64
CA TYR A 72 -7.20 -2.34 15.85
C TYR A 72 -8.62 -1.85 16.14
N SER A 73 -8.79 -0.78 16.91
CA SER A 73 -10.13 -0.25 17.21
C SER A 73 -10.80 0.21 15.95
N TYR A 74 -10.06 0.90 15.08
CA TYR A 74 -10.57 1.30 13.77
C TYR A 74 -10.94 0.10 12.91
N MET A 75 -10.03 -0.88 12.77
CA MET A 75 -10.25 -2.10 11.98
C MET A 75 -11.52 -2.84 12.42
N PHE A 76 -11.63 -3.17 13.72
CA PHE A 76 -12.76 -3.95 14.24
C PHE A 76 -14.08 -3.19 14.30
N SER A 77 -14.10 -1.85 14.42
CA SER A 77 -15.36 -1.10 14.45
C SER A 77 -15.89 -0.69 13.06
N ASN A 78 -14.99 -0.57 12.07
CA ASN A 78 -15.35 -0.09 10.74
C ASN A 78 -15.44 -1.19 9.70
N GLY A 79 -14.67 -2.28 9.81
CA GLY A 79 -14.70 -3.36 8.82
C GLY A 79 -16.02 -4.12 8.83
N VAL A 80 -16.74 -4.11 7.71
CA VAL A 80 -18.02 -4.81 7.54
C VAL A 80 -17.91 -6.31 7.83
N TYR A 81 -16.79 -6.96 7.47
CA TYR A 81 -16.63 -8.40 7.66
C TYR A 81 -16.55 -8.79 9.14
N PHE A 82 -16.02 -7.93 10.01
CA PHE A 82 -16.02 -8.19 11.45
C PHE A 82 -17.43 -8.15 12.05
N LYS A 83 -18.33 -7.33 11.50
CA LYS A 83 -19.75 -7.29 11.90
C LYS A 83 -20.48 -8.54 11.43
N ILE A 84 -20.24 -8.97 10.20
CA ILE A 84 -20.81 -10.22 9.66
C ILE A 84 -20.34 -11.43 10.47
N ALA A 85 -19.06 -11.44 10.84
CA ALA A 85 -18.48 -12.47 11.69
C ALA A 85 -18.76 -12.26 13.19
N ASP A 86 -19.52 -11.23 13.59
CA ASP A 86 -19.88 -10.96 14.99
C ASP A 86 -18.65 -11.04 15.93
N ILE A 87 -17.61 -10.33 15.50
CA ILE A 87 -16.33 -10.11 16.21
C ILE A 87 -15.92 -8.63 16.11
N ASP A 88 -16.83 -7.74 15.74
CA ASP A 88 -16.60 -6.31 15.71
C ASP A 88 -16.47 -5.70 17.11
N LEU A 89 -16.11 -4.43 17.14
CA LEU A 89 -16.11 -3.60 18.34
C LEU A 89 -17.02 -2.40 18.12
N GLU A 90 -17.66 -1.93 19.19
CA GLU A 90 -18.33 -0.64 19.16
C GLU A 90 -17.33 0.47 18.80
N GLU A 91 -17.81 1.44 18.03
CA GLU A 91 -17.01 2.61 17.70
C GLU A 91 -16.71 3.41 18.98
N PRO A 92 -15.45 3.80 19.22
CA PRO A 92 -15.09 4.50 20.45
C PRO A 92 -15.78 5.87 20.53
N VAL A 93 -16.43 6.14 21.68
CA VAL A 93 -17.14 7.41 21.95
C VAL A 93 -16.18 8.62 22.08
N ALA A 94 -14.90 8.37 22.33
CA ALA A 94 -13.86 9.37 22.45
C ALA A 94 -12.77 9.17 21.39
N ASP A 95 -11.99 10.23 21.11
CA ASP A 95 -10.90 10.23 20.12
C ASP A 95 -9.76 9.21 20.40
N LYS A 96 -9.83 8.44 21.49
CA LYS A 96 -8.81 7.48 21.91
C LYS A 96 -9.42 6.10 22.13
N ALA A 97 -8.89 5.13 21.39
CA ALA A 97 -9.19 3.71 21.59
C ALA A 97 -8.70 3.22 22.97
N PRO A 98 -9.49 2.39 23.67
CA PRO A 98 -9.06 1.77 24.92
C PRO A 98 -8.00 0.69 24.66
N LEU A 99 -7.08 0.49 25.62
CA LEU A 99 -6.06 -0.56 25.50
C LEU A 99 -6.65 -1.99 25.51
N SER A 100 -7.88 -2.16 26.01
CA SER A 100 -8.62 -3.43 25.97
C SER A 100 -8.92 -3.91 24.55
N THR A 101 -8.86 -3.03 23.54
CA THR A 101 -8.93 -3.44 22.13
C THR A 101 -7.84 -4.46 21.76
N LEU A 102 -6.66 -4.40 22.39
CA LEU A 102 -5.61 -5.40 22.15
C LEU A 102 -5.96 -6.77 22.75
N GLU A 103 -6.74 -6.78 23.84
CA GLU A 103 -7.24 -8.01 24.46
C GLU A 103 -8.30 -8.69 23.57
N HIS A 104 -9.03 -7.90 22.78
CA HIS A 104 -9.98 -8.40 21.79
C HIS A 104 -9.30 -9.24 20.71
N LEU A 105 -8.21 -8.74 20.10
CA LEU A 105 -7.41 -9.51 19.15
C LEU A 105 -6.91 -10.82 19.80
N ASP A 106 -6.35 -10.74 21.00
CA ASP A 106 -5.85 -11.92 21.70
C ASP A 106 -6.97 -12.93 22.01
N LYS A 107 -8.20 -12.47 22.28
CA LYS A 107 -9.38 -13.32 22.49
C LYS A 107 -9.80 -14.01 21.19
N ILE A 108 -9.95 -13.27 20.10
CA ILE A 108 -10.29 -13.80 18.77
C ILE A 108 -9.25 -14.83 18.34
N SER A 109 -7.98 -14.47 18.42
CA SER A 109 -6.87 -15.34 18.03
C SER A 109 -6.85 -16.65 18.83
N ARG A 110 -7.13 -16.61 20.14
CA ARG A 110 -7.26 -17.82 20.96
C ARG A 110 -8.47 -18.66 20.55
N SER A 111 -9.59 -18.03 20.18
CA SER A 111 -10.78 -18.73 19.70
C SER A 111 -10.47 -19.56 18.45
N TYR A 112 -9.90 -18.93 17.41
CA TYR A 112 -9.53 -19.65 16.20
C TYR A 112 -8.46 -20.73 16.45
N LEU A 113 -7.51 -20.44 17.35
CA LEU A 113 -6.49 -21.43 17.72
C LEU A 113 -7.11 -22.66 18.41
N THR A 114 -8.12 -22.48 19.24
CA THR A 114 -8.87 -23.59 19.84
C THR A 114 -9.56 -24.42 18.77
N SER A 115 -10.30 -23.79 17.85
CA SER A 115 -11.00 -24.49 16.77
C SER A 115 -10.06 -25.32 15.89
N ILE A 116 -8.88 -24.79 15.51
CA ILE A 116 -7.93 -25.57 14.71
C ILE A 116 -7.26 -26.69 15.52
N LYS A 117 -7.01 -26.49 16.82
CA LYS A 117 -6.50 -27.57 17.71
C LYS A 117 -7.48 -28.74 17.79
N GLU A 118 -8.78 -28.47 17.79
CA GLU A 118 -9.81 -29.51 17.78
C GLU A 118 -9.81 -30.32 16.49
N LYS A 119 -9.64 -29.67 15.32
CA LYS A 119 -9.49 -30.35 14.02
C LYS A 119 -8.21 -31.17 13.91
N THR A 120 -7.16 -30.76 14.61
CA THR A 120 -5.82 -31.35 14.55
C THR A 120 -5.47 -32.20 15.76
N GLN A 121 -6.47 -32.72 16.47
CA GLN A 121 -6.23 -33.66 17.56
C GLN A 121 -5.45 -34.91 17.10
N ASN A 122 -4.77 -35.55 18.05
CA ASN A 122 -4.02 -36.79 17.86
C ASN A 122 -2.93 -36.70 16.77
N LEU A 123 -2.05 -35.70 16.89
CA LEU A 123 -0.92 -35.56 15.97
C LEU A 123 -0.03 -36.81 15.94
N THR A 124 0.24 -37.31 14.74
CA THR A 124 1.22 -38.37 14.48
C THR A 124 2.65 -37.89 14.79
N PRO A 125 3.65 -38.78 14.94
CA PRO A 125 5.04 -38.36 15.12
C PRO A 125 5.54 -37.41 14.02
N ASN A 126 5.25 -37.70 12.75
CA ASN A 126 5.68 -36.86 11.64
C ASN A 126 4.96 -35.50 11.62
N GLU A 127 3.68 -35.45 12.00
CA GLU A 127 2.96 -34.18 12.15
C GLU A 127 3.51 -33.33 13.29
N LYS A 128 3.91 -33.95 14.41
CA LYS A 128 4.56 -33.25 15.53
C LYS A 128 5.91 -32.66 15.11
N GLU A 129 6.68 -33.42 14.34
CA GLU A 129 7.96 -32.97 13.80
C GLU A 129 7.77 -31.77 12.86
N LEU A 130 6.84 -31.86 11.90
CA LEU A 130 6.49 -30.73 11.03
C LEU A 130 6.02 -29.51 11.83
N LEU A 131 5.19 -29.71 12.86
CA LEU A 131 4.73 -28.62 13.72
C LEU A 131 5.90 -27.92 14.42
N SER A 132 6.87 -28.69 14.95
CA SER A 132 8.07 -28.14 15.57
C SER A 132 8.84 -27.29 14.56
N LYS A 133 9.07 -27.81 13.35
CA LYS A 133 9.76 -27.06 12.28
C LYS A 133 9.08 -25.72 11.96
N VAL A 134 7.76 -25.68 11.85
CA VAL A 134 7.03 -24.41 11.59
C VAL A 134 7.16 -23.43 12.77
N VAL A 135 7.05 -23.93 14.00
CA VAL A 135 7.09 -23.12 15.23
C VAL A 135 8.49 -22.58 15.50
N ASP A 136 9.51 -23.41 15.28
CA ASP A 136 10.91 -23.10 15.58
C ASP A 136 11.61 -22.36 14.44
N ALA A 137 11.02 -22.36 13.23
CA ALA A 137 11.53 -21.62 12.09
C ALA A 137 11.73 -20.13 12.40
N LYS A 138 12.83 -19.58 11.88
CA LYS A 138 13.01 -18.14 11.77
C LYS A 138 12.09 -17.58 10.67
N TRP A 139 11.36 -16.55 11.04
CA TRP A 139 10.41 -15.86 10.15
C TRP A 139 10.98 -14.50 9.80
N HIS A 140 10.99 -14.19 8.51
CA HIS A 140 11.39 -12.90 7.98
C HIS A 140 10.19 -12.25 7.31
N PHE A 141 10.04 -10.95 7.52
CA PHE A 141 8.97 -10.14 6.98
C PHE A 141 9.51 -9.29 5.84
N ARG A 142 8.98 -9.52 4.64
CA ARG A 142 9.39 -8.83 3.42
C ARG A 142 8.33 -7.81 3.01
N HIS A 143 8.73 -6.54 2.98
CA HIS A 143 7.97 -5.48 2.33
C HIS A 143 8.61 -5.16 0.98
N GLN A 144 7.82 -5.06 -0.08
CA GLN A 144 8.31 -4.72 -1.41
C GLN A 144 7.81 -3.35 -1.83
N SER A 145 8.71 -2.50 -2.33
CA SER A 145 8.35 -1.18 -2.83
C SER A 145 9.43 -0.64 -3.75
N SER A 146 9.03 0.12 -4.77
CA SER A 146 9.96 0.94 -5.57
C SER A 146 10.23 2.31 -4.95
N SER A 147 9.55 2.64 -3.84
CA SER A 147 9.77 3.89 -3.12
C SER A 147 11.11 3.87 -2.42
N ASN A 148 11.74 5.04 -2.31
CA ASN A 148 12.91 5.17 -1.46
C ASN A 148 12.47 5.28 0.00
N LEU A 149 12.43 4.15 0.70
CA LEU A 149 11.95 4.05 2.08
C LEU A 149 13.07 4.08 3.12
N SER A 150 14.33 4.14 2.67
CA SER A 150 15.49 4.01 3.53
C SER A 150 16.53 5.09 3.23
N ASP A 151 17.06 5.71 4.28
CA ASP A 151 18.18 6.66 4.24
C ASP A 151 19.30 6.24 5.22
N GLY A 152 19.45 4.92 5.40
CA GLY A 152 20.14 4.32 6.55
C GLY A 152 19.20 4.01 7.72
N HIS A 153 17.95 4.47 7.65
CA HIS A 153 16.87 4.05 8.52
C HIS A 153 15.61 3.76 7.70
N LEU A 154 15.04 2.57 7.86
CA LEU A 154 13.82 2.18 7.17
C LEU A 154 12.62 2.88 7.81
N ASN A 155 11.77 3.50 6.99
CA ASN A 155 10.50 4.10 7.39
C ASN A 155 9.39 3.70 6.42
N ILE A 156 8.45 2.90 6.91
CA ILE A 156 7.27 2.45 6.16
C ILE A 156 6.03 2.94 6.90
N LEU A 157 5.12 3.59 6.18
CA LEU A 157 3.87 4.11 6.73
C LEU A 157 2.68 3.32 6.15
N SER A 158 1.63 3.15 6.96
CA SER A 158 0.34 2.64 6.49
C SER A 158 -0.30 3.63 5.52
N LEU A 159 -1.22 3.14 4.66
CA LEU A 159 -1.95 4.01 3.74
C LEU A 159 -2.72 5.11 4.48
N LYS A 160 -3.37 4.77 5.60
CA LYS A 160 -4.09 5.75 6.42
C LYS A 160 -3.15 6.85 6.93
N LYS A 161 -1.93 6.48 7.34
CA LYS A 161 -0.94 7.44 7.84
C LYS A 161 -0.39 8.32 6.72
N THR A 162 -0.10 7.76 5.54
CA THR A 162 0.33 8.56 4.39
C THR A 162 -0.75 9.56 3.99
N GLN A 163 -2.02 9.15 3.98
CA GLN A 163 -3.15 10.04 3.69
C GLN A 163 -3.27 11.15 4.75
N SER A 164 -3.16 10.83 6.04
CA SER A 164 -3.24 11.84 7.10
C SER A 164 -2.09 12.86 7.06
N ASP A 165 -0.94 12.47 6.49
CA ASP A 165 0.23 13.33 6.32
C ASP A 165 0.20 14.13 5.02
N GLY A 166 -0.84 13.97 4.19
CA GLY A 166 -0.93 14.60 2.88
C GLY A 166 0.10 14.06 1.87
N ILE A 167 0.64 12.86 2.09
CA ILE A 167 1.57 12.21 1.18
C ILE A 167 0.74 11.55 0.07
N LEU A 168 0.90 12.04 -1.16
CA LEU A 168 0.29 11.41 -2.33
C LEU A 168 0.94 10.05 -2.58
N THR A 169 0.10 9.03 -2.70
CA THR A 169 0.51 7.67 -3.02
C THR A 169 -0.31 7.18 -4.20
N GLY A 170 0.29 6.31 -5.02
CA GLY A 170 -0.47 5.62 -6.07
C GLY A 170 -1.61 4.78 -5.47
N LYS A 171 -2.65 4.51 -6.26
CA LYS A 171 -3.76 3.64 -5.84
C LYS A 171 -3.31 2.18 -5.80
N ASN A 172 -2.87 1.71 -4.64
CA ASN A 172 -2.47 0.32 -4.40
C ASN A 172 -3.42 -0.45 -3.46
N THR A 173 -4.42 0.22 -2.87
CA THR A 173 -5.46 -0.40 -2.03
C THR A 173 -6.81 -0.20 -2.68
N PHE A 174 -7.65 -1.23 -2.73
CA PHE A 174 -8.96 -1.14 -3.32
C PHE A 174 -9.94 -0.48 -2.33
N PRO A 175 -10.89 0.35 -2.81
CA PRO A 175 -11.94 0.91 -1.94
C PRO A 175 -12.68 -0.15 -1.12
N GLN A 176 -12.86 -1.33 -1.71
CA GLN A 176 -13.45 -2.50 -1.08
C GLN A 176 -12.65 -2.98 0.15
N ASP A 177 -11.32 -2.99 0.10
CA ASP A 177 -10.49 -3.39 1.25
C ASP A 177 -10.71 -2.42 2.42
N MET A 178 -10.80 -1.12 2.11
CA MET A 178 -11.03 -0.09 3.13
C MET A 178 -12.42 -0.19 3.76
N GLU A 179 -13.45 -0.50 2.96
CA GLU A 179 -14.83 -0.67 3.44
C GLU A 179 -15.00 -1.98 4.23
N TYR A 180 -14.56 -3.09 3.67
CA TYR A 180 -14.87 -4.42 4.20
C TYR A 180 -13.95 -4.83 5.35
N LEU A 181 -12.67 -4.47 5.30
CA LEU A 181 -11.68 -4.85 6.31
C LEU A 181 -11.20 -3.68 7.16
N ALA A 182 -11.22 -2.45 6.65
CA ALA A 182 -10.71 -1.27 7.36
C ALA A 182 -9.27 -1.44 7.93
N ASN A 183 -8.46 -2.30 7.31
CA ASN A 183 -7.10 -2.64 7.74
C ASN A 183 -6.00 -1.77 7.07
N HIS A 184 -6.38 -0.71 6.37
CA HIS A 184 -5.46 0.19 5.66
C HIS A 184 -4.63 1.10 6.60
N ASP A 185 -4.80 0.97 7.92
CA ASP A 185 -3.90 1.54 8.93
C ASP A 185 -2.81 0.55 9.40
N PHE A 186 -2.53 -0.49 8.62
CA PHE A 186 -1.44 -1.43 8.85
C PHE A 186 -0.42 -1.37 7.72
N VAL A 187 0.82 -1.76 8.02
CA VAL A 187 1.87 -2.03 7.06
C VAL A 187 1.88 -3.53 6.78
N PHE A 188 1.88 -3.91 5.51
CA PHE A 188 1.76 -5.28 5.04
C PHE A 188 3.12 -5.87 4.69
N PHE A 189 3.30 -7.14 5.05
CA PHE A 189 4.49 -7.93 4.81
C PHE A 189 4.13 -9.33 4.33
N ALA A 190 4.84 -9.82 3.33
CA ALA A 190 4.91 -11.25 3.05
C ALA A 190 5.81 -11.92 4.11
N VAL A 191 5.56 -13.19 4.42
CA VAL A 191 6.38 -13.96 5.38
C VAL A 191 7.25 -14.98 4.64
N GLU A 192 8.52 -15.05 5.01
CA GLU A 192 9.50 -16.01 4.50
C GLU A 192 10.09 -16.83 5.64
N PHE A 193 10.37 -18.11 5.36
CA PHE A 193 10.82 -19.06 6.37
C PHE A 193 12.22 -19.56 6.02
N SER A 194 13.25 -19.03 6.66
CA SER A 194 14.64 -19.40 6.35
C SER A 194 15.51 -19.28 7.57
N ASP A 195 16.42 -20.24 7.74
CA ASP A 195 17.52 -20.10 8.70
C ASP A 195 18.79 -19.53 8.05
N ASP A 196 18.79 -19.39 6.72
CA ASP A 196 19.89 -18.82 5.93
C ASP A 196 19.53 -17.43 5.41
N GLU A 197 20.01 -16.40 6.11
CA GLU A 197 19.78 -14.99 5.77
C GLU A 197 20.49 -14.57 4.46
N ALA A 198 21.50 -15.32 4.01
CA ALA A 198 22.21 -15.01 2.77
C ALA A 198 21.33 -15.28 1.54
N GLN A 199 20.39 -16.21 1.63
CA GLN A 199 19.46 -16.55 0.56
C GLN A 199 18.22 -15.66 0.51
N LEU A 200 18.02 -14.79 1.50
CA LEU A 200 16.86 -13.88 1.52
C LEU A 200 17.02 -12.76 0.48
N PRO A 201 15.94 -12.41 -0.25
CA PRO A 201 14.60 -12.99 -0.12
C PRO A 201 14.43 -14.28 -0.92
N LEU A 202 13.66 -15.23 -0.38
CA LEU A 202 13.32 -16.49 -1.03
C LEU A 202 12.25 -16.33 -2.12
N ASN A 203 11.54 -15.20 -2.10
CA ASN A 203 10.47 -14.84 -3.01
C ASN A 203 10.65 -13.41 -3.52
N THR A 204 10.33 -13.16 -4.78
CA THR A 204 10.35 -11.84 -5.44
C THR A 204 8.94 -11.31 -5.74
N ARG A 205 7.90 -12.10 -5.49
CA ARG A 205 6.49 -11.73 -5.68
C ARG A 205 5.64 -12.13 -4.48
N PHE A 206 4.43 -11.59 -4.42
CA PHE A 206 3.38 -12.08 -3.52
C PHE A 206 2.15 -12.39 -4.38
N GLY A 207 1.74 -13.66 -4.40
CA GLY A 207 0.93 -14.18 -5.50
C GLY A 207 1.60 -13.91 -6.86
N ALA A 208 0.78 -13.53 -7.85
CA ALA A 208 1.26 -13.15 -9.17
C ALA A 208 1.83 -11.72 -9.24
N LEU A 209 1.78 -10.95 -8.15
CA LEU A 209 2.01 -9.52 -8.15
C LEU A 209 3.46 -9.17 -7.81
N ASP A 210 4.02 -8.27 -8.60
CA ASP A 210 5.28 -7.57 -8.31
C ASP A 210 4.95 -6.21 -7.69
N PHE A 211 5.26 -6.06 -6.41
CA PHE A 211 4.98 -4.87 -5.62
C PHE A 211 6.11 -3.83 -5.63
N GLY A 212 7.27 -4.16 -6.23
CA GLY A 212 8.37 -3.21 -6.30
C GLY A 212 9.72 -3.83 -6.62
N ALA A 213 10.62 -2.98 -7.12
CA ALA A 213 11.98 -3.38 -7.49
C ALA A 213 12.88 -3.67 -6.28
N ASN A 214 12.56 -3.16 -5.08
CA ASN A 214 13.32 -3.39 -3.86
C ASN A 214 12.50 -4.20 -2.85
N ALA A 215 13.18 -5.04 -2.08
CA ALA A 215 12.67 -5.70 -0.88
C ALA A 215 13.36 -5.16 0.37
N TYR A 216 12.57 -4.93 1.41
CA TYR A 216 13.02 -4.57 2.75
C TYR A 216 12.66 -5.72 3.69
N ILE A 217 13.68 -6.37 4.23
CA ILE A 217 13.57 -7.62 4.98
C ILE A 217 13.84 -7.32 6.44
N LEU A 218 12.93 -7.77 7.30
CA LEU A 218 12.89 -7.52 8.73
C LEU A 218 12.71 -8.83 9.48
N ASP A 219 13.27 -8.91 10.68
CA ASP A 219 13.05 -10.06 11.56
C ASP A 219 11.83 -9.87 12.46
N GLU A 220 11.48 -10.93 13.18
CA GLU A 220 10.39 -10.97 14.14
C GLU A 220 10.62 -10.01 15.33
N GLN A 221 10.08 -8.79 15.24
CA GLN A 221 10.17 -7.77 16.31
C GLN A 221 8.86 -6.98 16.53
N PHE A 222 7.71 -7.59 16.26
CA PHE A 222 6.42 -6.89 16.18
C PHE A 222 5.35 -7.52 17.10
N PRO A 223 5.40 -7.25 18.43
CA PRO A 223 4.52 -7.92 19.41
C PRO A 223 3.03 -7.56 19.28
N TYR A 224 2.71 -6.52 18.52
CA TYR A 224 1.34 -6.07 18.25
C TYR A 224 0.90 -6.31 16.81
N GLY A 225 1.67 -7.04 16.01
CA GLY A 225 1.24 -7.43 14.68
C GLY A 225 0.25 -8.60 14.70
N TYR A 226 -0.41 -8.81 13.56
CA TYR A 226 -1.25 -9.98 13.35
C TYR A 226 -0.95 -10.66 12.01
N LEU A 227 -1.24 -11.95 11.95
CA LEU A 227 -1.09 -12.80 10.78
C LEU A 227 -2.45 -13.20 10.24
N THR A 228 -2.62 -13.13 8.92
CA THR A 228 -3.60 -13.94 8.18
C THR A 228 -2.87 -15.02 7.38
N LEU A 229 -3.51 -16.17 7.23
CA LEU A 229 -2.90 -17.30 6.54
C LEU A 229 -2.83 -17.07 5.03
N THR A 230 -3.77 -16.33 4.47
CA THR A 230 -3.84 -15.93 3.06
C THR A 230 -4.17 -14.44 2.99
N ASP A 231 -4.30 -13.90 1.77
CA ASP A 231 -4.90 -12.59 1.52
C ASP A 231 -6.19 -12.42 2.34
N HIS A 232 -6.24 -11.37 3.17
CA HIS A 232 -7.34 -11.16 4.12
C HIS A 232 -8.70 -10.95 3.43
N PHE A 233 -8.72 -10.49 2.17
CA PHE A 233 -9.96 -10.24 1.44
C PHE A 233 -10.50 -11.48 0.73
N TYR A 234 -9.65 -12.18 -0.03
CA TYR A 234 -10.04 -13.34 -0.84
C TYR A 234 -10.00 -14.67 -0.09
N ASN A 235 -9.24 -14.74 0.99
CA ASN A 235 -9.08 -15.85 1.94
C ASN A 235 -8.99 -17.26 1.33
N SER A 236 -8.46 -17.37 0.12
CA SER A 236 -8.35 -18.63 -0.62
C SER A 236 -6.88 -19.01 -0.78
N ILE A 237 -6.60 -20.30 -0.74
CA ILE A 237 -5.30 -20.83 -1.13
C ILE A 237 -5.02 -20.38 -2.57
N PRO A 238 -3.89 -19.72 -2.87
CA PRO A 238 -3.64 -19.12 -4.18
C PRO A 238 -3.70 -20.13 -5.34
N CYS A 239 -3.99 -19.70 -6.56
CA CYS A 239 -3.99 -20.63 -7.70
C CYS A 239 -2.55 -21.00 -8.10
N VAL A 240 -2.33 -22.19 -8.70
CA VAL A 240 -0.99 -22.63 -9.16
C VAL A 240 -0.32 -21.60 -10.09
N SER A 241 -1.12 -20.95 -10.93
CA SER A 241 -0.66 -19.92 -11.88
C SER A 241 -0.14 -18.64 -11.20
N GLN A 242 -0.40 -18.48 -9.90
CA GLN A 242 -0.01 -17.32 -9.10
C GLN A 242 1.27 -17.57 -8.30
N TYR A 243 1.88 -18.76 -8.36
CA TYR A 243 3.13 -19.00 -7.63
C TYR A 243 4.35 -18.67 -8.47
N GLU A 244 5.29 -17.98 -7.82
CA GLU A 244 6.61 -17.72 -8.37
C GLU A 244 7.39 -19.02 -8.63
N HIS A 245 7.30 -19.99 -7.71
CA HIS A 245 7.97 -21.29 -7.79
C HIS A 245 7.04 -22.35 -8.37
N ALA A 246 6.48 -22.06 -9.54
CA ALA A 246 5.58 -22.97 -10.24
C ALA A 246 6.25 -24.32 -10.61
N ASP A 247 7.59 -24.32 -10.73
CA ASP A 247 8.44 -25.49 -10.91
C ASP A 247 8.39 -26.42 -9.68
N PHE A 248 8.45 -25.88 -8.46
CA PHE A 248 8.25 -26.65 -7.23
C PHE A 248 6.88 -27.32 -7.23
N ALA A 249 5.83 -26.54 -7.51
CA ALA A 249 4.46 -27.06 -7.58
C ALA A 249 4.30 -28.10 -8.70
N SER A 250 5.15 -28.10 -9.74
CA SER A 250 5.08 -29.04 -10.88
C SER A 250 5.40 -30.47 -10.59
N ARG A 251 6.00 -30.71 -9.43
CA ARG A 251 6.36 -32.04 -8.96
C ARG A 251 5.17 -32.81 -8.38
N PHE A 252 4.05 -32.13 -8.11
CA PHE A 252 2.90 -32.66 -7.40
C PHE A 252 1.65 -32.51 -8.27
N SER A 253 1.15 -33.60 -8.82
CA SER A 253 0.10 -33.56 -9.86
C SER A 253 -1.30 -33.27 -9.31
N GLU A 254 -1.58 -33.66 -8.07
CA GLU A 254 -2.94 -33.61 -7.51
C GLU A 254 -3.16 -32.36 -6.69
N VAL A 255 -2.19 -31.95 -5.87
CA VAL A 255 -2.31 -30.77 -4.98
C VAL A 255 -2.57 -29.49 -5.76
N ARG A 256 -2.15 -29.45 -7.03
CA ARG A 256 -2.42 -28.37 -7.99
C ARG A 256 -3.90 -28.10 -8.24
N ASN A 257 -4.76 -29.11 -8.06
CA ASN A 257 -6.21 -28.99 -8.23
C ASN A 257 -6.93 -28.74 -6.89
N GLU A 258 -6.20 -28.84 -5.78
CA GLU A 258 -6.70 -28.64 -4.42
C GLU A 258 -6.49 -27.22 -3.92
N VAL A 259 -5.76 -26.41 -4.68
CA VAL A 259 -5.61 -24.98 -4.44
C VAL A 259 -6.94 -24.25 -4.69
N GLN A 260 -7.16 -23.07 -4.09
CA GLN A 260 -8.45 -22.35 -3.98
C GLN A 260 -9.41 -22.81 -2.87
N ARG A 261 -9.03 -23.77 -2.01
CA ARG A 261 -9.77 -23.99 -0.76
C ARG A 261 -9.80 -22.69 0.04
N LYS A 262 -10.95 -22.35 0.57
CA LYS A 262 -11.09 -21.17 1.42
C LYS A 262 -10.67 -21.50 2.85
N ILE A 263 -9.92 -20.61 3.46
CA ILE A 263 -9.53 -20.70 4.86
C ILE A 263 -10.40 -19.71 5.60
N HIS A 264 -11.33 -20.25 6.37
CA HIS A 264 -12.27 -19.46 7.15
C HIS A 264 -12.53 -20.11 8.52
N GLY A 265 -13.01 -19.29 9.44
CA GLY A 265 -13.53 -19.69 10.74
C GLY A 265 -14.92 -20.31 10.62
N GLU A 266 -15.58 -20.45 11.77
CA GLU A 266 -16.83 -21.19 11.88
C GLU A 266 -18.03 -20.44 11.29
N LYS A 267 -17.93 -19.11 11.13
CA LYS A 267 -19.02 -18.25 10.63
C LYS A 267 -18.97 -18.05 9.10
N GLY A 268 -18.23 -18.89 8.38
CA GLY A 268 -18.21 -18.91 6.91
C GLY A 268 -17.16 -17.98 6.28
N THR A 269 -17.25 -17.74 4.97
CA THR A 269 -16.11 -17.20 4.20
C THR A 269 -15.67 -15.78 4.56
N PHE A 270 -16.49 -15.01 5.26
CA PHE A 270 -16.14 -13.65 5.73
C PHE A 270 -15.48 -13.66 7.11
N ASP A 271 -15.51 -14.80 7.80
CA ASP A 271 -14.87 -15.03 9.10
C ASP A 271 -13.42 -15.46 8.86
N VAL A 272 -12.54 -14.53 8.51
CA VAL A 272 -11.14 -14.86 8.16
C VAL A 272 -10.30 -15.01 9.45
N PRO A 273 -9.63 -16.14 9.68
CA PRO A 273 -8.83 -16.33 10.88
C PRO A 273 -7.68 -15.33 10.97
N VAL A 274 -7.66 -14.57 12.07
CA VAL A 274 -6.57 -13.63 12.42
C VAL A 274 -5.85 -14.11 13.67
N TYR A 275 -4.52 -14.12 13.63
CA TYR A 275 -3.69 -14.56 14.75
C TYR A 275 -2.78 -13.47 15.26
N SER A 276 -2.76 -13.26 16.58
CA SER A 276 -1.77 -12.37 17.19
C SER A 276 -0.37 -12.97 17.07
N ALA A 277 0.66 -12.12 17.18
CA ALA A 277 2.06 -12.55 17.13
C ALA A 277 2.38 -13.73 18.10
N LYS A 278 1.66 -13.84 19.21
CA LYS A 278 1.82 -14.93 20.19
C LYS A 278 1.35 -16.30 19.68
N ASN A 279 0.32 -16.31 18.84
CA ASN A 279 -0.35 -17.54 18.41
C ASN A 279 -0.05 -17.91 16.95
N MET A 280 0.51 -16.98 16.16
CA MET A 280 0.61 -17.10 14.71
C MET A 280 1.40 -18.34 14.25
N LYS A 281 2.52 -18.68 14.91
CA LYS A 281 3.35 -19.81 14.47
C LYS A 281 2.67 -21.15 14.69
N LEU A 282 2.14 -21.34 15.90
CA LEU A 282 1.39 -22.56 16.24
C LEU A 282 0.16 -22.71 15.34
N ALA A 283 -0.57 -21.61 15.11
CA ALA A 283 -1.72 -21.63 14.21
C ALA A 283 -1.32 -22.03 12.78
N LEU A 284 -0.30 -21.40 12.20
CA LEU A 284 0.17 -21.72 10.84
C LEU A 284 0.51 -23.20 10.70
N GLY A 285 1.25 -23.77 11.66
CA GLY A 285 1.62 -25.18 11.62
C GLY A 285 0.42 -26.12 11.74
N LEU A 286 -0.56 -25.82 12.60
CA LEU A 286 -1.78 -26.62 12.72
C LEU A 286 -2.66 -26.51 11.46
N HIS A 287 -2.77 -25.34 10.85
CA HIS A 287 -3.47 -25.18 9.58
C HIS A 287 -2.78 -25.95 8.45
N LEU A 288 -1.44 -25.99 8.43
CA LEU A 288 -0.72 -26.83 7.47
C LEU A 288 -1.05 -28.31 7.66
N ILE A 289 -1.09 -28.79 8.90
CA ILE A 289 -1.46 -30.19 9.21
C ILE A 289 -2.89 -30.50 8.78
N ASP A 290 -3.85 -29.62 9.09
CA ASP A 290 -5.23 -29.78 8.65
C ASP A 290 -5.35 -29.85 7.13
N PHE A 291 -4.62 -28.98 6.42
CA PHE A 291 -4.53 -29.02 4.96
C PHE A 291 -3.98 -30.38 4.46
N LEU A 292 -2.86 -30.85 5.03
CA LEU A 292 -2.22 -32.11 4.62
C LEU A 292 -3.10 -33.33 4.90
N ARG A 293 -3.84 -33.37 6.02
CA ARG A 293 -4.80 -34.45 6.31
C ARG A 293 -5.89 -34.58 5.25
N GLN A 294 -6.26 -33.46 4.64
CA GLN A 294 -7.28 -33.37 3.59
C GLN A 294 -6.67 -33.38 2.18
N CYS A 295 -5.36 -33.49 2.05
CA CYS A 295 -4.68 -33.48 0.76
C CYS A 295 -4.71 -34.90 0.15
N SER A 296 -5.14 -35.03 -1.10
CA SER A 296 -5.10 -36.31 -1.83
C SER A 296 -3.68 -36.66 -2.28
N ASP A 297 -2.88 -35.66 -2.63
CA ASP A 297 -1.52 -35.79 -3.18
C ASP A 297 -0.56 -36.45 -2.18
N VAL A 298 -0.31 -37.74 -2.39
CA VAL A 298 0.54 -38.56 -1.51
C VAL A 298 1.99 -38.08 -1.54
N ASP A 299 2.49 -37.67 -2.70
CA ASP A 299 3.88 -37.24 -2.86
C ASP A 299 4.12 -35.89 -2.17
N PHE A 300 3.16 -34.96 -2.26
CA PHE A 300 3.22 -33.71 -1.52
C PHE A 300 3.18 -33.93 -0.01
N LYS A 301 2.28 -34.80 0.48
CA LYS A 301 2.22 -35.16 1.91
C LYS A 301 3.54 -35.77 2.39
N ASN A 302 4.10 -36.71 1.63
CA ASN A 302 5.37 -37.36 1.98
C ASN A 302 6.53 -36.36 1.98
N PHE A 303 6.53 -35.39 1.05
CA PHE A 303 7.51 -34.32 1.04
C PHE A 303 7.39 -33.42 2.27
N ALA A 304 6.17 -32.98 2.61
CA ALA A 304 5.93 -32.08 3.72
C ALA A 304 6.17 -32.73 5.09
N LEU A 305 5.85 -34.02 5.25
CA LEU A 305 6.02 -34.77 6.50
C LEU A 305 7.41 -35.41 6.63
N ASN A 306 8.36 -35.06 5.74
CA ASN A 306 9.71 -35.60 5.76
C ASN A 306 10.53 -35.02 6.94
N GLU A 307 11.13 -35.90 7.75
CA GLU A 307 12.02 -35.52 8.84
C GLU A 307 13.25 -34.71 8.39
N ASN A 308 13.65 -34.82 7.12
CA ASN A 308 14.76 -34.09 6.51
C ASN A 308 14.31 -32.84 5.74
N LEU A 309 13.05 -32.40 5.87
CA LEU A 309 12.59 -31.13 5.30
C LEU A 309 13.44 -29.97 5.82
N ASP A 310 14.10 -29.26 4.89
CA ASP A 310 14.92 -28.09 5.15
C ASP A 310 14.08 -26.79 5.19
N SER A 311 14.68 -25.69 5.62
CA SER A 311 13.99 -24.40 5.76
C SER A 311 13.48 -23.87 4.41
N LYS A 312 14.24 -24.05 3.33
CA LYS A 312 13.79 -23.69 1.98
C LYS A 312 12.60 -24.52 1.53
N GLY A 313 12.60 -25.83 1.76
CA GLY A 313 11.46 -26.69 1.48
C GLY A 313 10.24 -26.30 2.31
N LEU A 314 10.43 -25.93 3.58
CA LEU A 314 9.39 -25.42 4.46
C LEU A 314 8.78 -24.11 3.92
N ASP A 315 9.61 -23.15 3.50
CA ASP A 315 9.15 -21.92 2.84
C ASP A 315 8.32 -22.24 1.61
N ARG A 316 8.80 -23.13 0.75
CA ARG A 316 8.09 -23.53 -0.47
C ARG A 316 6.74 -24.15 -0.17
N ILE A 317 6.61 -24.95 0.89
CA ILE A 317 5.33 -25.52 1.30
C ILE A 317 4.40 -24.42 1.83
N LEU A 318 4.85 -23.59 2.77
CA LEU A 318 4.01 -22.59 3.41
C LEU A 318 3.59 -21.48 2.43
N ASN A 319 4.51 -20.98 1.61
CA ASN A 319 4.20 -19.99 0.57
C ASN A 319 3.53 -20.60 -0.67
N PHE A 320 3.48 -21.92 -0.81
CA PHE A 320 2.58 -22.59 -1.72
C PHE A 320 1.18 -22.69 -1.12
N VAL A 321 1.01 -23.24 0.08
CA VAL A 321 -0.34 -23.48 0.64
C VAL A 321 -1.03 -22.19 1.09
N PHE A 322 -0.29 -21.22 1.64
CA PHE A 322 -0.87 -20.12 2.40
C PHE A 322 -0.55 -18.74 1.81
N GLN A 323 0.71 -18.46 1.46
CA GLN A 323 1.17 -17.08 1.22
C GLN A 323 0.75 -16.14 2.36
N PRO A 324 1.19 -16.42 3.60
CA PRO A 324 0.72 -15.70 4.76
C PRO A 324 1.13 -14.23 4.73
N GLU A 325 0.24 -13.37 5.25
CA GLU A 325 0.43 -11.93 5.35
C GLU A 325 0.57 -11.51 6.81
N PHE A 326 1.63 -10.76 7.10
CA PHE A 326 1.85 -10.17 8.41
C PHE A 326 1.61 -8.67 8.38
N HIS A 327 0.91 -8.19 9.40
CA HIS A 327 0.40 -6.82 9.46
C HIS A 327 0.92 -6.12 10.70
N VAL A 328 1.64 -5.01 10.51
CA VAL A 328 2.17 -4.18 11.61
C VAL A 328 1.35 -2.90 11.74
N PRO A 329 0.86 -2.53 12.93
CA PRO A 329 0.07 -1.31 13.10
C PRO A 329 0.81 -0.03 12.68
N ARG A 330 0.18 0.74 11.80
CA ARG A 330 0.46 2.11 11.36
C ARG A 330 1.80 2.42 10.72
N MET A 331 2.92 2.00 11.30
CA MET A 331 4.23 2.32 10.76
C MET A 331 5.32 1.38 11.28
N VAL A 332 6.33 1.19 10.44
CA VAL A 332 7.60 0.55 10.79
C VAL A 332 8.71 1.58 10.66
N SER A 333 9.51 1.72 11.72
CA SER A 333 10.66 2.60 11.75
C SER A 333 11.79 1.88 12.47
N THR A 334 12.83 1.47 11.74
CA THR A 334 13.97 0.70 12.29
C THR A 334 15.26 0.89 11.49
N ALA A 335 16.39 0.75 12.19
CA ALA A 335 17.72 0.63 11.57
C ALA A 335 18.12 -0.83 11.31
N HIS A 336 17.37 -1.80 11.83
CA HIS A 336 17.63 -3.23 11.67
C HIS A 336 16.79 -3.77 10.52
N PHE A 337 17.33 -3.70 9.30
CA PHE A 337 16.71 -4.24 8.09
C PHE A 337 17.79 -4.60 7.07
N LYS A 338 17.44 -5.47 6.13
CA LYS A 338 18.22 -5.75 4.92
C LYS A 338 17.45 -5.20 3.72
N GLU A 339 18.07 -4.31 2.96
CA GLU A 339 17.55 -3.87 1.66
C GLU A 339 18.16 -4.72 0.55
N VAL A 340 17.33 -5.23 -0.34
CA VAL A 340 17.74 -6.06 -1.48
C VAL A 340 17.11 -5.52 -2.75
N GLU A 341 17.93 -5.22 -3.75
CA GLU A 341 17.47 -4.95 -5.11
C GLU A 341 17.08 -6.27 -5.78
N LEU A 342 15.80 -6.42 -6.12
CA LEU A 342 15.26 -7.63 -6.75
C LEU A 342 15.47 -7.63 -8.26
N ARG A 343 15.44 -6.43 -8.85
CA ARG A 343 15.62 -6.18 -10.27
C ARG A 343 15.93 -4.70 -10.50
N GLU A 344 16.44 -4.40 -11.69
CA GLU A 344 16.58 -3.01 -12.12
C GLU A 344 15.21 -2.31 -12.11
N MET A 345 15.16 -1.17 -11.42
CA MET A 345 13.96 -0.34 -11.35
C MET A 345 13.74 0.37 -12.69
N SER A 346 12.60 0.17 -13.33
CA SER A 346 12.28 0.88 -14.57
C SER A 346 11.99 2.37 -14.32
N MET A 347 12.15 3.21 -15.34
CA MET A 347 11.75 4.62 -15.28
C MET A 347 10.29 4.79 -14.82
N LYS A 348 9.38 3.93 -15.29
CA LYS A 348 7.96 3.99 -14.91
C LYS A 348 7.75 3.63 -13.43
N ASP A 349 8.47 2.64 -12.92
CA ASP A 349 8.40 2.27 -11.49
C ASP A 349 8.94 3.41 -10.62
N ALA A 350 10.06 4.01 -11.01
CA ALA A 350 10.65 5.15 -10.29
C ALA A 350 9.69 6.35 -10.24
N ILE A 351 8.99 6.63 -11.35
CA ILE A 351 7.99 7.72 -11.41
C ILE A 351 6.79 7.42 -10.52
N LYS A 352 6.18 6.23 -10.63
CA LYS A 352 5.02 5.84 -9.81
C LYS A 352 5.32 5.87 -8.31
N ALA A 353 6.57 5.59 -7.94
CA ALA A 353 7.02 5.59 -6.57
C ALA A 353 7.63 6.93 -6.12
N ALA A 354 7.59 7.97 -6.96
CA ALA A 354 8.25 9.25 -6.75
C ALA A 354 9.73 9.13 -6.32
N ASN A 355 10.41 8.06 -6.75
CA ASN A 355 11.79 7.77 -6.40
C ASN A 355 12.74 8.59 -7.30
N ILE A 356 12.97 9.84 -6.92
CA ILE A 356 13.79 10.80 -7.68
C ILE A 356 15.22 10.31 -7.86
N GLN A 357 15.80 9.62 -6.87
CA GLN A 357 17.15 9.09 -6.97
C GLN A 357 17.24 8.02 -8.06
N ALA A 358 16.34 7.04 -8.06
CA ALA A 358 16.29 6.02 -9.10
C ALA A 358 15.95 6.63 -10.47
N LEU A 359 14.98 7.56 -10.53
CA LEU A 359 14.61 8.25 -11.76
C LEU A 359 15.79 9.00 -12.38
N SER A 360 16.62 9.65 -11.57
CA SER A 360 17.78 10.41 -12.06
C SER A 360 18.78 9.54 -12.82
N ARG A 361 18.88 8.24 -12.49
CA ARG A 361 19.73 7.27 -13.19
C ARG A 361 19.23 6.95 -14.60
N HIS A 362 17.96 7.23 -14.90
CA HIS A 362 17.36 7.04 -16.22
C HIS A 362 17.38 8.28 -17.10
N ILE A 363 17.82 9.44 -16.59
CA ILE A 363 17.75 10.72 -17.31
C ILE A 363 19.16 11.21 -17.61
N HIS A 364 19.64 10.98 -18.83
CA HIS A 364 20.97 11.41 -19.27
C HIS A 364 20.91 12.57 -20.26
N LYS A 365 19.79 12.68 -20.99
CA LYS A 365 19.56 13.72 -22.00
C LYS A 365 18.11 14.20 -21.99
N LYS A 366 17.85 15.28 -22.74
CA LYS A 366 16.53 15.92 -22.83
C LYS A 366 15.42 14.97 -23.31
N ASP A 367 15.73 14.05 -24.23
CA ASP A 367 14.76 13.05 -24.69
C ASP A 367 14.28 12.13 -23.56
N ASP A 368 15.18 11.75 -22.65
CA ASP A 368 14.83 10.90 -21.51
C ASP A 368 13.94 11.66 -20.53
N ALA A 369 14.23 12.95 -20.30
CA ALA A 369 13.39 13.84 -19.52
C ALA A 369 12.01 14.01 -20.17
N ASN A 370 11.93 14.06 -21.51
CA ASN A 370 10.67 14.15 -22.22
C ASN A 370 9.82 12.88 -22.02
N LYS A 371 10.46 11.70 -22.10
CA LYS A 371 9.81 10.41 -21.81
C LYS A 371 9.35 10.32 -20.35
N ALA A 372 10.17 10.77 -19.41
CA ALA A 372 9.83 10.80 -18.00
C ALA A 372 8.64 11.73 -17.71
N MET A 373 8.61 12.92 -18.32
CA MET A 373 7.51 13.87 -18.18
C MET A 373 6.19 13.28 -18.67
N ARG A 374 6.19 12.65 -19.85
CA ARG A 374 5.00 11.95 -20.37
C ARG A 374 4.50 10.89 -19.39
N LEU A 375 5.40 10.05 -18.87
CA LEU A 375 5.04 9.02 -17.90
C LEU A 375 4.54 9.60 -16.57
N ALA A 376 5.06 10.74 -16.13
CA ALA A 376 4.61 11.43 -14.92
C ALA A 376 3.17 11.98 -15.08
N ILE A 377 2.84 12.54 -16.25
CA ILE A 377 1.47 12.95 -16.60
C ILE A 377 0.55 11.72 -16.59
N GLU A 378 0.97 10.62 -17.25
CA GLU A 378 0.18 9.38 -17.31
C GLU A 378 -0.10 8.75 -15.95
N CYS A 379 0.86 8.86 -15.03
CA CYS A 379 0.77 8.32 -13.68
C CYS A 379 0.21 9.33 -12.68
N ALA A 380 -0.13 10.55 -13.11
CA ALA A 380 -0.63 11.63 -12.26
C ALA A 380 0.30 11.94 -11.07
N MET A 381 1.60 12.11 -11.35
CA MET A 381 2.64 12.34 -10.33
C MET A 381 3.13 13.80 -10.34
N PRO A 382 2.50 14.71 -9.58
CA PRO A 382 2.85 16.14 -9.59
C PRO A 382 4.25 16.41 -9.03
N GLU A 383 4.71 15.69 -8.02
CA GLU A 383 6.04 15.88 -7.42
C GLU A 383 7.17 15.55 -8.41
N VAL A 384 6.97 14.51 -9.22
CA VAL A 384 7.92 14.13 -10.28
C VAL A 384 7.90 15.17 -11.40
N THR A 385 6.72 15.67 -11.75
CA THR A 385 6.54 16.73 -12.75
C THR A 385 7.29 18.00 -12.32
N GLU A 386 7.12 18.42 -11.07
CA GLU A 386 7.82 19.57 -10.48
C GLU A 386 9.33 19.37 -10.47
N TYR A 387 9.80 18.18 -10.06
CA TYR A 387 11.23 17.84 -10.14
C TYR A 387 11.77 18.00 -11.57
N LEU A 388 11.07 17.48 -12.57
CA LEU A 388 11.50 17.58 -13.97
C LEU A 388 11.55 19.04 -14.44
N PHE A 389 10.55 19.86 -14.10
CA PHE A 389 10.58 21.30 -14.40
C PHE A 389 11.72 22.03 -13.68
N SER A 390 12.12 21.59 -12.49
CA SER A 390 13.26 22.19 -11.77
C SER A 390 14.63 21.87 -12.39
N LYS A 391 14.70 20.85 -13.26
CA LYS A 391 15.94 20.35 -13.87
C LYS A 391 16.05 20.61 -15.36
N PHE A 392 14.93 20.78 -16.05
CA PHE A 392 14.88 20.91 -17.49
C PHE A 392 13.89 21.99 -17.91
N GLU A 393 14.30 22.83 -18.87
CA GLU A 393 13.38 23.74 -19.55
C GLU A 393 12.63 22.99 -20.65
N PHE A 394 11.31 23.00 -20.62
CA PHE A 394 10.47 22.37 -21.65
C PHE A 394 9.87 23.44 -22.56
N SER A 395 9.73 23.09 -23.84
CA SER A 395 9.14 23.93 -24.89
C SER A 395 7.89 23.27 -25.49
N CYS A 396 7.13 24.00 -26.30
CA CYS A 396 6.01 23.43 -27.05
C CYS A 396 6.47 22.35 -28.05
N GLU A 397 7.68 22.46 -28.59
CA GLU A 397 8.26 21.42 -29.47
C GLU A 397 8.47 20.10 -28.72
N ASP A 398 8.85 20.16 -27.43
CA ASP A 398 8.96 18.97 -26.60
C ASP A 398 7.59 18.29 -26.41
N MET A 399 6.51 19.06 -26.28
CA MET A 399 5.14 18.52 -26.16
C MET A 399 4.69 17.82 -27.45
N ILE A 400 5.06 18.39 -28.60
CA ILE A 400 4.81 17.77 -29.91
C ILE A 400 5.56 16.44 -30.01
N LYS A 401 6.84 16.39 -29.59
CA LYS A 401 7.63 15.14 -29.56
C LYS A 401 6.98 14.09 -28.67
N MET A 402 6.61 14.46 -27.44
CA MET A 402 5.93 13.54 -26.51
C MET A 402 4.62 12.98 -27.09
N THR A 403 3.85 13.83 -27.77
CA THR A 403 2.62 13.45 -28.46
C THR A 403 2.90 12.53 -29.65
N SER A 404 3.95 12.79 -30.43
CA SER A 404 4.31 11.97 -31.59
C SER A 404 4.75 10.57 -31.20
N ASP A 405 5.53 10.43 -30.13
CA ASP A 405 5.99 9.14 -29.59
C ASP A 405 4.85 8.31 -28.98
N ASP A 406 3.77 8.98 -28.56
CA ASP A 406 2.55 8.34 -28.09
C ASP A 406 1.67 7.91 -29.27
N LYS A 407 1.36 6.62 -29.37
CA LYS A 407 0.50 6.10 -30.45
C LYS A 407 -0.99 6.29 -30.18
N ALA A 408 -1.39 6.58 -28.95
CA ALA A 408 -2.77 6.48 -28.50
C ALA A 408 -3.42 7.83 -28.21
N TYR A 409 -2.71 8.77 -27.58
CA TYR A 409 -3.30 10.02 -27.09
C TYR A 409 -2.37 11.22 -27.23
N ASP A 410 -2.95 12.39 -27.50
CA ASP A 410 -2.25 13.66 -27.34
C ASP A 410 -1.98 13.96 -25.87
N ILE A 411 -0.93 14.74 -25.57
CA ILE A 411 -0.59 15.14 -24.20
C ILE A 411 -1.74 15.92 -23.56
N GLU A 412 -2.40 16.80 -24.31
CA GLU A 412 -3.56 17.56 -23.87
C GLU A 412 -4.73 16.65 -23.48
N CYS A 413 -4.93 15.55 -24.22
CA CYS A 413 -5.93 14.54 -23.86
C CYS A 413 -5.55 13.80 -22.56
N ARG A 414 -4.26 13.58 -22.30
CA ARG A 414 -3.79 12.93 -21.05
C ARG A 414 -3.92 13.84 -19.83
N LEU A 415 -3.62 15.12 -19.98
CA LEU A 415 -3.77 16.14 -18.93
C LEU A 415 -5.23 16.34 -18.49
N THR A 416 -6.19 15.86 -19.29
CA THR A 416 -7.63 15.94 -19.02
C THR A 416 -8.32 14.58 -18.96
N ASN A 417 -7.54 13.51 -18.73
CA ASN A 417 -8.11 12.18 -18.55
C ASN A 417 -8.75 12.02 -17.15
N TYR A 418 -9.58 11.00 -16.95
CA TYR A 418 -10.31 10.77 -15.69
C TYR A 418 -9.42 10.60 -14.45
N ALA A 419 -8.16 10.20 -14.64
CA ALA A 419 -7.18 10.01 -13.58
C ALA A 419 -6.13 11.13 -13.51
N ALA A 420 -6.28 12.19 -14.31
CA ALA A 420 -5.30 13.26 -14.39
C ALA A 420 -5.28 14.11 -13.10
N ASP A 421 -4.09 14.57 -12.74
CA ASP A 421 -3.90 15.50 -11.64
C ASP A 421 -4.06 16.95 -12.12
N ILE A 422 -4.93 17.71 -11.44
CA ILE A 422 -5.29 19.09 -11.84
C ILE A 422 -4.11 20.04 -11.67
N SER A 423 -3.21 19.81 -10.69
CA SER A 423 -2.04 20.66 -10.50
C SER A 423 -1.03 20.52 -11.64
N ILE A 424 -0.92 19.33 -12.23
CA ILE A 424 -0.12 19.11 -13.45
C ILE A 424 -0.72 19.90 -14.61
N LEU A 425 -2.04 19.82 -14.84
CA LEU A 425 -2.73 20.58 -15.88
C LEU A 425 -2.48 22.09 -15.74
N LYS A 426 -2.70 22.64 -14.53
CA LYS A 426 -2.47 24.06 -14.23
C LYS A 426 -1.05 24.48 -14.59
N ASN A 427 -0.04 23.72 -14.17
CA ASN A 427 1.37 24.01 -14.47
C ASN A 427 1.66 24.06 -15.98
N PHE A 428 1.06 23.17 -16.78
CA PHE A 428 1.29 23.13 -18.22
C PHE A 428 0.64 24.33 -18.93
N LEU A 429 -0.55 24.74 -18.49
CA LEU A 429 -1.25 25.92 -19.01
C LEU A 429 -0.54 27.23 -18.64
N GLU A 430 -0.15 27.39 -17.37
CA GLU A 430 0.56 28.58 -16.86
C GLU A 430 1.90 28.80 -17.57
N ARG A 431 2.58 27.70 -17.93
CA ARG A 431 3.85 27.74 -18.66
C ARG A 431 3.66 27.88 -20.18
N GLY A 432 2.43 27.92 -20.67
CA GLY A 432 2.11 28.01 -22.10
C GLY A 432 2.61 26.81 -22.92
N LEU A 433 2.78 25.63 -22.30
CA LEU A 433 3.32 24.44 -22.96
C LEU A 433 2.27 23.74 -23.83
N VAL A 434 0.99 23.93 -23.51
CA VAL A 434 -0.15 23.35 -24.21
C VAL A 434 -1.17 24.42 -24.54
N ASP A 435 -1.86 24.24 -25.66
CA ASP A 435 -2.98 25.11 -26.06
C ASP A 435 -4.29 24.57 -25.46
N PRO A 436 -5.00 25.35 -24.62
CA PRO A 436 -6.28 24.95 -24.03
C PRO A 436 -7.35 24.58 -25.08
N ASN A 437 -7.23 25.12 -26.29
CA ASN A 437 -8.17 24.97 -27.40
C ASN A 437 -7.69 23.98 -28.47
N LYS A 438 -6.59 23.26 -28.23
CA LYS A 438 -6.12 22.26 -29.17
C LYS A 438 -7.18 21.17 -29.36
N ILE A 439 -7.57 20.99 -30.61
CA ILE A 439 -8.40 19.86 -31.01
C ILE A 439 -7.52 18.62 -31.05
N PHE A 440 -7.93 17.56 -30.36
CA PHE A 440 -7.21 16.31 -30.33
C PHE A 440 -7.16 15.68 -31.73
N ILE A 441 -5.95 15.28 -32.13
CA ILE A 441 -5.66 14.50 -33.32
C ILE A 441 -5.55 13.00 -33.02
N LYS A 442 -5.17 12.63 -31.78
CA LYS A 442 -5.04 11.23 -31.31
C LYS A 442 -5.86 11.00 -30.05
N GLY A 443 -6.68 9.94 -30.08
CA GLY A 443 -7.56 9.56 -28.97
C GLY A 443 -8.66 10.61 -28.73
N ARG A 444 -9.93 10.20 -28.75
CA ARG A 444 -11.07 11.15 -28.64
C ARG A 444 -10.98 12.31 -29.65
N ARG A 445 -10.53 12.00 -30.86
CA ARG A 445 -10.27 12.95 -31.95
C ARG A 445 -11.47 13.88 -32.17
N GLY A 446 -11.20 15.17 -32.36
CA GLY A 446 -12.24 16.19 -32.56
C GLY A 446 -12.72 16.87 -31.28
N ASN A 447 -12.40 16.31 -30.11
CA ASN A 447 -12.64 16.94 -28.82
C ASN A 447 -11.48 17.87 -28.43
N THR A 448 -11.74 18.69 -27.43
CA THR A 448 -10.78 19.52 -26.69
C THR A 448 -10.60 19.03 -25.26
N MET A 449 -9.68 19.67 -24.54
CA MET A 449 -9.51 19.48 -23.09
C MET A 449 -10.81 19.78 -22.31
N LEU A 450 -11.56 20.82 -22.71
CA LEU A 450 -12.83 21.16 -22.06
C LEU A 450 -13.89 20.08 -22.28
N ASP A 451 -14.01 19.55 -23.50
CA ASP A 451 -14.95 18.45 -23.80
C ASP A 451 -14.66 17.20 -22.96
N ASN A 452 -13.37 16.90 -22.75
CA ASN A 452 -12.96 15.81 -21.89
C ASN A 452 -13.37 16.05 -20.43
N ALA A 453 -13.06 17.22 -19.88
CA ALA A 453 -13.38 17.60 -18.51
C ALA A 453 -14.90 17.55 -18.24
N MET A 454 -15.72 18.06 -19.17
CA MET A 454 -17.18 17.98 -19.11
C MET A 454 -17.68 16.54 -19.15
N LYS A 455 -17.09 15.69 -20.01
CA LYS A 455 -17.51 14.28 -20.13
C LYS A 455 -17.23 13.46 -18.86
N ILE A 456 -16.21 13.82 -18.09
CA ILE A 456 -15.88 13.16 -16.81
C ILE A 456 -16.48 13.88 -15.59
N ASP A 457 -17.27 14.93 -15.81
CA ASP A 457 -17.95 15.72 -14.77
C ASP A 457 -16.99 16.25 -13.68
N ASN A 458 -15.80 16.70 -14.07
CA ASN A 458 -14.81 17.25 -13.15
C ASN A 458 -14.88 18.78 -13.13
N GLN A 459 -15.68 19.33 -12.21
CA GLN A 459 -15.93 20.78 -12.13
C GLN A 459 -14.66 21.61 -11.91
N GLU A 460 -13.73 21.16 -11.05
CA GLU A 460 -12.50 21.90 -10.81
C GLU A 460 -11.65 21.99 -12.10
N MET A 461 -11.55 20.89 -12.84
CA MET A 461 -10.84 20.88 -14.13
C MET A 461 -11.51 21.78 -15.17
N ILE A 462 -12.85 21.81 -15.21
CA ILE A 462 -13.63 22.71 -16.08
C ILE A 462 -13.32 24.16 -15.74
N ASP A 463 -13.38 24.54 -14.47
CA ASP A 463 -13.14 25.92 -14.02
C ASP A 463 -11.72 26.38 -14.38
N VAL A 464 -10.72 25.51 -14.19
CA VAL A 464 -9.34 25.77 -14.60
C VAL A 464 -9.28 26.05 -16.10
N LEU A 465 -9.80 25.14 -16.93
CA LEU A 465 -9.74 25.29 -18.37
C LEU A 465 -10.44 26.57 -18.86
N LEU A 466 -11.61 26.88 -18.32
CA LEU A 466 -12.34 28.13 -18.64
C LEU A 466 -11.55 29.39 -18.24
N ASN A 467 -10.85 29.37 -17.10
CA ASN A 467 -9.98 30.48 -16.70
C ASN A 467 -8.82 30.71 -17.68
N PHE A 468 -8.37 29.66 -18.36
CA PHE A 468 -7.38 29.74 -19.44
C PHE A 468 -8.01 29.92 -20.84
N GLY A 469 -9.31 30.25 -20.92
CA GLY A 469 -9.99 30.55 -22.18
C GLY A 469 -10.28 29.32 -23.04
N ALA A 470 -10.40 28.13 -22.43
CA ALA A 470 -10.80 26.93 -23.14
C ALA A 470 -12.24 27.03 -23.64
N VAL A 471 -12.49 26.53 -24.85
CA VAL A 471 -13.81 26.42 -25.47
C VAL A 471 -14.02 24.99 -25.99
N SER A 472 -15.29 24.60 -26.13
CA SER A 472 -15.63 23.25 -26.61
C SER A 472 -15.21 23.09 -28.08
N GLY A 473 -14.88 21.86 -28.49
CA GLY A 473 -14.51 21.57 -29.87
C GLY A 473 -15.62 21.90 -30.86
N LYS A 474 -16.88 21.72 -30.44
CA LYS A 474 -18.06 22.07 -31.23
C LYS A 474 -18.15 23.59 -31.48
N ASP A 475 -17.87 24.40 -30.46
CA ASP A 475 -17.92 25.85 -30.58
C ASP A 475 -16.74 26.41 -31.38
N LEU A 476 -15.56 25.78 -31.28
CA LEU A 476 -14.40 26.10 -32.13
C LEU A 476 -14.69 25.86 -33.61
N ILE A 477 -15.25 24.70 -33.95
CA ILE A 477 -15.58 24.35 -35.34
C ILE A 477 -16.64 25.30 -35.90
N THR A 478 -17.58 25.76 -35.07
CA THR A 478 -18.64 26.70 -35.47
C THR A 478 -18.15 28.13 -35.66
N ASN A 479 -17.04 28.53 -35.03
CA ASN A 479 -16.44 29.87 -35.17
C ASN A 479 -15.39 29.96 -36.31
N ILE A 480 -15.02 28.83 -36.92
CA ILE A 480 -14.07 28.75 -38.04
C ILE A 480 -14.80 28.68 -39.41
N LEU A 481 -16.09 28.36 -39.40
CA LEU A 481 -17.00 28.38 -40.56
C LEU A 481 -17.84 29.66 -40.54
#